data_AF-A0AA39LY26-F1
#
_entry.id   AF-A0AA39LY26-F1
#
_cell.length_a   1.000
_cell.length_b   1.000
_cell.length_c   1.000
_cell.angle_alpha   90.00
_cell.angle_beta   90.00
_cell.angle_gamma   90.00
#
_symmetry.space_group_name_H-M   'P 1'
#
loop_
_entity.id
_entity.type
_entity.pdbx_description
1 polymer ?
#
loop_
_entity_poly.entity_id
_entity_poly.type
_entity_poly.pdbx_seq_one_letter_code
_entity_poly.pdbx_strand_id
1 'polypeptide(L)'
;MTSLLVPTEFRERRKRLADMVADLTHKCRRLNDSMSEARRNNDEFQWKMSRVCRDPDSEDDSDESGSNTSMSDSFINQHVLRNQQHESAPDNPKAMFKCQKCQLNIQGPRINLHLHMAKHEIARLECPISGCGIRLTPTASYKHLVEVHRTSVRLLSAEETEKHERTVKAFTDEMNRQLEKYFPADAYLGEAGVVAKTQFANTCNECQKVVRTDTGKKTHVSMHLSLKLKCPFEGCERILTLKSTKKHFLSEHSKKVSALSQEEDLRYREEEKAANDIIDAERHRFFSIVAE
;
A
#
# COMPACT_ATOMS: atom_id res chain seq x y z
N MET A 1 24.04 -33.23 59.51
CA MET A 1 23.16 -32.19 58.94
C MET A 1 24.01 -31.17 58.20
N THR A 2 24.35 -31.46 56.94
CA THR A 2 25.20 -30.58 56.13
C THR A 2 24.28 -29.63 55.36
N SER A 3 24.11 -28.43 55.91
CA SER A 3 23.33 -27.37 55.24
C SER A 3 24.13 -26.87 54.04
N LEU A 4 23.73 -27.27 52.84
CA LEU A 4 24.29 -26.79 51.59
C LEU A 4 23.82 -25.34 51.38
N LEU A 5 24.64 -24.38 51.79
CA LEU A 5 24.43 -22.97 51.50
C LEU A 5 24.55 -22.76 49.99
N VAL A 6 23.43 -22.45 49.34
CA VAL A 6 23.41 -22.05 47.93
C VAL A 6 24.26 -20.77 47.79
N PRO A 7 25.27 -20.75 46.91
CA PRO A 7 26.13 -19.58 46.71
C PRO A 7 25.30 -18.33 46.38
N THR A 8 25.61 -17.21 47.05
CA THR A 8 24.95 -15.90 46.87
C THR A 8 24.95 -15.44 45.41
N GLU A 9 26.00 -15.78 44.66
CA GLU A 9 26.14 -15.51 43.23
C GLU A 9 25.00 -16.09 42.38
N PHE A 10 24.49 -17.28 42.74
CA PHE A 10 23.40 -17.91 42.01
C PHE A 10 22.08 -17.14 42.18
N ARG A 11 21.84 -16.60 43.38
CA ARG A 11 20.66 -15.77 43.66
C ARG A 11 20.70 -14.46 42.87
N GLU A 12 21.86 -13.81 42.82
CA GLU A 12 22.01 -12.57 42.05
C GLU A 12 21.83 -12.79 40.54
N ARG A 13 22.43 -13.86 39.98
CA ARG A 13 22.28 -14.17 38.55
C ARG A 13 20.83 -14.47 38.20
N ARG A 14 20.11 -15.21 39.06
CA ARG A 14 18.68 -15.47 38.89
C ARG A 14 17.84 -14.19 38.95
N LYS A 15 18.17 -13.26 39.84
CA LYS A 15 17.50 -11.95 39.92
C LYS A 15 17.73 -11.13 38.65
N ARG A 16 18.97 -10.99 38.17
CA ARG A 16 19.29 -10.26 36.92
C ARG A 16 18.57 -10.85 35.71
N LEU A 17 18.50 -12.18 35.62
CA LEU A 17 17.74 -12.86 34.56
C LEU A 17 16.24 -12.58 34.66
N ALA A 18 15.67 -12.61 35.87
CA ALA A 18 14.26 -12.28 36.09
C ALA A 18 13.94 -10.83 35.70
N ASP A 19 14.79 -9.88 36.08
CA ASP A 19 14.64 -8.46 35.75
C ASP A 19 14.72 -8.23 34.22
N MET A 20 15.66 -8.89 33.54
CA MET A 20 15.78 -8.82 32.07
C MET A 20 14.57 -9.43 31.35
N VAL A 21 14.05 -10.56 31.85
CA VAL A 21 12.83 -11.18 31.30
C VAL A 21 11.61 -10.27 31.52
N ALA A 22 11.50 -9.62 32.68
CA ALA A 22 10.43 -8.68 32.97
C ALA A 22 10.47 -7.45 32.02
N ASP A 23 11.66 -6.86 31.81
CA ASP A 23 11.84 -5.75 30.88
C ASP A 23 11.52 -6.13 29.43
N LEU A 24 12.00 -7.30 28.96
CA LEU A 24 11.67 -7.81 27.63
C LEU A 24 10.16 -8.06 27.47
N THR A 25 9.52 -8.65 28.49
CA THR A 25 8.06 -8.90 28.47
C THR A 25 7.28 -7.60 28.38
N HIS A 26 7.69 -6.58 29.15
CA HIS A 26 7.08 -5.25 29.11
C HIS A 26 7.25 -4.59 27.73
N LYS A 27 8.45 -4.66 27.14
CA LYS A 27 8.72 -4.16 25.78
C LYS A 27 7.87 -4.87 24.72
N CYS A 28 7.76 -6.20 24.79
CA CYS A 28 6.90 -6.98 23.89
C CYS A 28 5.43 -6.58 24.02
N ARG A 29 4.93 -6.36 25.24
CA ARG A 29 3.56 -5.89 25.47
C ARG A 29 3.32 -4.52 24.83
N ARG A 30 4.20 -3.55 25.09
CA ARG A 30 4.11 -2.21 24.48
C ARG A 30 4.15 -2.24 22.95
N LEU A 31 4.99 -3.08 22.37
CA LEU A 31 5.03 -3.28 20.92
C LEU A 31 3.72 -3.88 20.40
N ASN A 32 3.18 -4.88 21.09
CA ASN A 32 1.91 -5.50 20.70
C ASN A 32 0.73 -4.53 20.80
N ASP A 33 0.68 -3.70 21.84
CA ASP A 33 -0.34 -2.68 22.02
C ASP A 33 -0.25 -1.62 20.91
N SER A 34 0.97 -1.15 20.61
CA SER A 34 1.24 -0.21 19.52
C SER A 34 0.85 -0.79 18.14
N MET A 35 1.14 -2.07 17.88
CA MET A 35 0.69 -2.73 16.64
C MET A 35 -0.83 -2.87 16.58
N SER A 36 -1.49 -3.17 17.70
CA SER A 36 -2.94 -3.32 17.77
C SER A 36 -3.66 -1.99 17.57
N GLU A 37 -3.10 -0.90 18.08
CA GLU A 37 -3.56 0.46 17.79
C GLU A 37 -3.35 0.84 16.33
N ALA A 38 -2.17 0.54 15.76
CA ALA A 38 -1.91 0.77 14.34
C ALA A 38 -2.89 0.01 13.43
N ARG A 39 -3.29 -1.22 13.78
CA ARG A 39 -4.31 -1.99 13.07
C ARG A 39 -5.68 -1.30 13.14
N ARG A 40 -6.14 -0.92 14.33
CA ARG A 40 -7.41 -0.20 14.51
C ARG A 40 -7.44 1.11 13.72
N ASN A 41 -6.33 1.86 13.70
CA ASN A 41 -6.22 3.09 12.92
C ASN A 41 -6.26 2.82 11.41
N ASN A 42 -5.65 1.72 10.95
CA ASN A 42 -5.74 1.30 9.55
C ASN A 42 -7.16 0.87 9.16
N ASP A 43 -7.86 0.13 10.02
CA ASP A 43 -9.24 -0.30 9.75
C ASP A 43 -10.21 0.89 9.71
N GLU A 44 -10.05 1.85 10.63
CA GLU A 44 -10.80 3.10 10.59
C GLU A 44 -10.49 3.91 9.33
N PHE A 45 -9.23 3.96 8.89
CA PHE A 45 -8.87 4.63 7.64
C PHE A 45 -9.58 3.98 6.45
N GLN A 46 -9.51 2.66 6.35
CA GLN A 46 -10.22 1.91 5.30
C GLN A 46 -11.72 2.22 5.34
N TRP A 47 -12.31 2.29 6.54
CA TRP A 47 -13.71 2.68 6.73
C TRP A 47 -13.99 4.13 6.30
N LYS A 48 -13.18 5.11 6.71
CA LYS A 48 -13.34 6.53 6.34
C LYS A 48 -13.18 6.74 4.83
N MET A 49 -12.18 6.10 4.21
CA MET A 49 -12.01 6.13 2.75
C MET A 49 -13.21 5.55 2.02
N SER A 50 -13.73 4.43 2.52
CA SER A 50 -14.93 3.80 1.94
C SER A 50 -16.15 4.70 2.05
N ARG A 51 -16.24 5.54 3.09
CA ARG A 51 -17.33 6.51 3.26
C ARG A 51 -17.22 7.70 2.31
N VAL A 52 -16.01 8.22 2.07
CA VAL A 52 -15.76 9.30 1.09
C VAL A 52 -16.06 8.85 -0.35
N CYS A 53 -15.91 7.55 -0.64
CA CYS A 53 -16.20 7.00 -1.96
C CYS A 53 -17.69 6.75 -2.24
N ARG A 54 -18.58 6.91 -1.26
CA ARG A 54 -20.04 6.82 -1.44
C ARG A 54 -20.56 8.22 -1.74
N ASP A 55 -21.06 8.41 -2.96
CA ASP A 55 -21.66 9.69 -3.36
C ASP A 55 -22.80 10.04 -2.39
N PRO A 56 -22.74 11.18 -1.69
CA PRO A 56 -23.81 11.60 -0.78
C PRO A 56 -25.10 12.00 -1.50
N ASP A 57 -25.07 12.14 -2.83
CA ASP A 57 -26.16 12.68 -3.63
C ASP A 57 -27.12 11.61 -4.20
N SER A 58 -27.02 10.34 -3.77
CA SER A 58 -28.10 9.37 -4.00
C SER A 58 -29.17 9.50 -2.92
N GLU A 59 -29.77 10.69 -2.80
CA GLU A 59 -31.06 10.85 -2.14
C GLU A 59 -32.09 10.18 -3.06
N ASP A 60 -32.38 8.93 -2.72
CA ASP A 60 -33.39 8.08 -3.34
C ASP A 60 -34.78 8.62 -2.98
N ASP A 61 -35.20 9.68 -3.68
CA ASP A 61 -36.58 10.15 -3.73
C ASP A 61 -37.44 9.14 -4.51
N SER A 62 -37.54 7.92 -3.99
CA SER A 62 -38.49 6.92 -4.44
C SER A 62 -39.87 7.28 -3.93
N ASP A 63 -40.50 8.25 -4.60
CA ASP A 63 -41.92 8.55 -4.48
C ASP A 63 -42.74 7.32 -4.92
N GLU A 64 -43.47 6.78 -3.96
CA GLU A 64 -44.41 5.69 -4.09
C GLU A 64 -45.59 6.13 -4.99
N SER A 65 -45.63 5.67 -6.24
CA SER A 65 -46.84 5.77 -7.07
C SER A 65 -47.07 4.49 -7.84
N GLY A 66 -48.00 3.69 -7.32
CA GLY A 66 -48.49 2.49 -7.95
C GLY A 66 -49.19 2.78 -9.27
N SER A 67 -48.90 1.95 -10.27
CA SER A 67 -49.80 1.75 -11.40
C SER A 67 -49.67 0.31 -11.88
N ASN A 68 -50.79 -0.41 -11.77
CA ASN A 68 -50.96 -1.76 -12.25
C ASN A 68 -51.00 -1.74 -13.78
N THR A 69 -50.06 -2.39 -14.48
CA THR A 69 -50.19 -2.68 -15.91
C THR A 69 -49.67 -4.08 -16.26
N SER A 70 -50.64 -4.95 -16.49
CA SER A 70 -50.73 -6.06 -17.45
C SER A 70 -49.46 -6.64 -18.08
N MET A 71 -49.34 -7.96 -17.92
CA MET A 71 -48.34 -8.90 -18.44
C MET A 71 -48.18 -8.91 -19.97
N SER A 72 -46.93 -8.93 -20.43
CA SER A 72 -46.54 -9.53 -21.70
C SER A 72 -45.20 -10.28 -21.54
N ASP A 73 -45.22 -11.57 -21.87
CA ASP A 73 -44.14 -12.55 -21.75
C ASP A 73 -43.04 -12.32 -22.80
N SER A 74 -42.02 -11.52 -22.47
CA SER A 74 -40.79 -11.39 -23.28
C SER A 74 -39.52 -10.98 -22.48
N PHE A 75 -39.55 -10.99 -21.15
CA PHE A 75 -38.56 -10.27 -20.31
C PHE A 75 -37.46 -11.11 -19.63
N ILE A 76 -37.29 -12.40 -19.96
CA ILE A 76 -36.36 -13.25 -19.18
C ILE A 76 -34.87 -12.98 -19.48
N ASN A 77 -34.50 -12.37 -20.61
CA ASN A 77 -33.08 -12.17 -20.96
C ASN A 77 -32.46 -10.83 -20.51
N GLN A 78 -33.24 -9.84 -20.05
CA GLN A 78 -32.69 -8.55 -19.61
C GLN A 78 -32.29 -8.54 -18.13
N HIS A 79 -32.87 -9.42 -17.31
CA HIS A 79 -32.60 -9.51 -15.87
C HIS A 79 -31.25 -10.17 -15.56
N VAL A 80 -30.74 -11.05 -16.45
CA VAL A 80 -29.45 -11.73 -16.26
C VAL A 80 -28.26 -10.79 -16.50
N LEU A 81 -28.37 -9.84 -17.44
CA LEU A 81 -27.33 -8.83 -17.67
C LEU A 81 -27.29 -7.75 -16.58
N ARG A 82 -28.45 -7.42 -15.98
CA ARG A 82 -28.52 -6.41 -14.90
C ARG A 82 -27.96 -6.91 -13.57
N ASN A 83 -28.04 -8.21 -13.27
CA ASN A 83 -27.42 -8.79 -12.07
C ASN A 83 -25.89 -8.88 -12.15
N GLN A 84 -25.28 -8.98 -13.34
CA GLN A 84 -23.82 -9.00 -13.49
C GLN A 84 -23.17 -7.63 -13.25
N GLN A 85 -23.91 -6.53 -13.46
CA GLN A 85 -23.42 -5.18 -13.17
C GLN A 85 -23.40 -4.87 -11.67
N HIS A 86 -24.20 -5.56 -10.86
CA HIS A 86 -24.23 -5.34 -9.40
C HIS A 86 -23.14 -6.13 -8.66
N GLU A 87 -22.69 -7.27 -9.20
CA GLU A 87 -21.62 -8.10 -8.60
C GLU A 87 -20.20 -7.60 -8.92
N SER A 88 -20.03 -6.83 -9.98
CA SER A 88 -18.76 -6.17 -10.34
C SER A 88 -18.54 -4.84 -9.60
N ALA A 89 -19.36 -4.54 -8.60
CA ALA A 89 -19.23 -3.32 -7.81
C ALA A 89 -17.82 -3.25 -7.20
N PRO A 90 -17.02 -2.20 -7.50
CA PRO A 90 -15.64 -2.08 -7.05
C PRO A 90 -15.51 -1.97 -5.53
N ASP A 91 -16.61 -1.90 -4.78
CA ASP A 91 -16.63 -1.90 -3.32
C ASP A 91 -16.72 -3.31 -2.70
N ASN A 92 -16.81 -4.38 -3.51
CA ASN A 92 -16.79 -5.76 -3.03
C ASN A 92 -15.38 -6.12 -2.49
N PRO A 93 -15.22 -6.47 -1.20
CA PRO A 93 -13.92 -6.81 -0.63
C PRO A 93 -13.30 -8.10 -1.16
N LYS A 94 -14.08 -8.92 -1.87
CA LYS A 94 -13.60 -10.13 -2.55
C LYS A 94 -13.33 -9.88 -4.03
N ALA A 95 -13.73 -8.77 -4.64
CA ALA A 95 -13.49 -8.55 -6.05
C ALA A 95 -12.00 -8.58 -6.38
N MET A 96 -11.66 -9.19 -7.52
CA MET A 96 -10.31 -9.32 -8.03
C MET A 96 -10.23 -8.59 -9.37
N PHE A 97 -9.26 -7.69 -9.50
CA PHE A 97 -9.06 -6.88 -10.70
C PHE A 97 -7.64 -7.04 -11.21
N LYS A 98 -7.46 -7.11 -12.53
CA LYS A 98 -6.14 -7.14 -13.16
C LYS A 98 -5.69 -5.73 -13.52
N CYS A 99 -4.60 -5.25 -12.94
CA CYS A 99 -4.06 -3.96 -13.33
C CYS A 99 -3.53 -4.02 -14.77
N GLN A 100 -4.03 -3.18 -15.67
CA GLN A 100 -3.56 -3.15 -17.06
C GLN A 100 -2.09 -2.72 -17.18
N LYS A 101 -1.59 -1.87 -16.27
CA LYS A 101 -0.21 -1.38 -16.34
C LYS A 101 0.83 -2.44 -15.93
N CYS A 102 0.63 -3.10 -14.80
CA CYS A 102 1.62 -4.04 -14.25
C CYS A 102 1.17 -5.51 -14.22
N GLN A 103 -0.03 -5.80 -14.73
CA GLN A 103 -0.59 -7.15 -14.88
C GLN A 103 -0.76 -7.93 -13.56
N LEU A 104 -0.70 -7.22 -12.42
CA LEU A 104 -0.93 -7.81 -11.10
C LEU A 104 -2.44 -7.89 -10.79
N ASN A 105 -2.86 -9.02 -10.23
CA ASN A 105 -4.19 -9.19 -9.68
C ASN A 105 -4.28 -8.49 -8.32
N ILE A 106 -5.16 -7.51 -8.21
CA ILE A 106 -5.42 -6.71 -7.01
C ILE A 106 -6.75 -7.13 -6.42
N GLN A 107 -6.71 -7.49 -5.15
CA GLN A 107 -7.87 -7.91 -4.39
C GLN A 107 -8.46 -6.74 -3.62
N GLY A 108 -9.79 -6.66 -3.61
CA GLY A 108 -10.56 -5.95 -2.62
C GLY A 108 -11.21 -4.68 -3.12
N PRO A 109 -11.65 -3.82 -2.18
CA PRO A 109 -12.49 -2.68 -2.50
C PRO A 109 -11.71 -1.60 -3.25
N ARG A 110 -12.43 -0.59 -3.74
CA ARG A 110 -11.93 0.54 -4.55
C ARG A 110 -10.70 1.21 -3.93
N ILE A 111 -10.65 1.32 -2.61
CA ILE A 111 -9.49 1.86 -1.89
C ILE A 111 -8.20 1.04 -2.13
N ASN A 112 -8.26 -0.28 -2.29
CA ASN A 112 -7.09 -1.09 -2.64
C ASN A 112 -6.62 -0.81 -4.07
N LEU A 113 -7.56 -0.56 -5.00
CA LEU A 113 -7.26 -0.15 -6.36
C LEU A 113 -6.60 1.24 -6.37
N HIS A 114 -7.13 2.20 -5.61
CA HIS A 114 -6.53 3.53 -5.44
C HIS A 114 -5.12 3.46 -4.86
N LEU A 115 -4.91 2.67 -3.80
CA LEU A 115 -3.59 2.47 -3.19
C LEU A 115 -2.60 1.80 -4.15
N HIS A 116 -3.08 0.93 -5.02
CA HIS A 116 -2.28 0.35 -6.09
C HIS A 116 -1.90 1.42 -7.12
N MET A 117 -2.86 2.18 -7.62
CA MET A 117 -2.67 3.24 -8.63
C MET A 117 -1.77 4.36 -8.14
N ALA A 118 -1.85 4.73 -6.87
CA ALA A 118 -0.99 5.74 -6.26
C ALA A 118 0.49 5.38 -6.36
N LYS A 119 0.85 4.09 -6.46
CA LYS A 119 2.23 3.65 -6.71
C LYS A 119 2.67 3.95 -8.13
N HIS A 120 1.76 3.85 -9.10
CA HIS A 120 2.01 4.17 -10.50
C HIS A 120 2.04 5.68 -10.75
N GLU A 121 1.16 6.44 -10.10
CA GLU A 121 1.08 7.88 -10.32
C GLU A 121 1.97 8.71 -9.38
N ILE A 122 2.70 8.07 -8.46
CA ILE A 122 3.45 8.74 -7.37
C ILE A 122 2.52 9.72 -6.63
N ALA A 123 1.23 9.39 -6.50
CA ALA A 123 0.27 10.24 -5.85
C ALA A 123 0.53 10.24 -4.33
N ARG A 124 0.57 11.45 -3.73
CA ARG A 124 0.92 11.66 -2.32
C ARG A 124 -0.05 12.63 -1.66
N LEU A 125 -0.38 12.34 -0.41
CA LEU A 125 -1.08 13.24 0.52
C LEU A 125 -0.07 14.15 1.21
N GLU A 126 -0.39 15.43 1.30
CA GLU A 126 0.33 16.37 2.15
C GLU A 126 0.02 16.11 3.62
N CYS A 127 1.01 16.25 4.50
CA CYS A 127 0.79 16.18 5.94
C CYS A 127 -0.13 17.34 6.38
N PRO A 128 -1.22 17.05 7.13
CA PRO A 128 -2.14 18.10 7.56
C PRO A 128 -1.56 19.04 8.62
N ILE A 129 -0.47 18.67 9.31
CA ILE A 129 0.14 19.48 10.37
C ILE A 129 0.85 20.70 9.77
N SER A 130 0.50 21.88 10.27
CA SER A 130 1.08 23.16 9.84
C SER A 130 2.60 23.17 10.00
N GLY A 131 3.30 23.57 8.94
CA GLY A 131 4.77 23.62 8.89
C GLY A 131 5.48 22.30 8.60
N CYS A 132 4.78 21.17 8.47
CA CYS A 132 5.42 19.90 8.12
C CYS A 132 5.78 19.80 6.63
N GLY A 133 4.83 20.09 5.74
CA GLY A 133 5.03 20.09 4.27
C GLY A 133 5.39 18.73 3.64
N ILE A 134 5.58 17.67 4.43
CA ILE A 134 5.95 16.33 3.93
C ILE A 134 4.78 15.72 3.12
N ARG A 135 5.10 15.11 1.98
CA ARG A 135 4.14 14.42 1.10
C ARG A 135 4.38 12.91 1.12
N LEU A 136 3.34 12.12 1.41
CA LEU A 136 3.44 10.68 1.68
C LEU A 136 2.37 9.88 0.95
N THR A 137 2.58 8.56 0.75
CA THR A 137 1.46 7.71 0.31
C THR A 137 0.38 7.73 1.41
N PRO A 138 -0.90 7.44 1.07
CA PRO A 138 -1.95 7.42 2.08
C PRO A 138 -1.61 6.54 3.29
N THR A 139 -1.10 5.33 3.09
CA THR A 139 -0.68 4.46 4.21
C THR A 139 0.48 5.00 5.03
N ALA A 140 1.40 5.76 4.42
CA ALA A 140 2.56 6.31 5.10
C ALA A 140 2.24 7.61 5.86
N SER A 141 1.23 8.38 5.42
CA SER A 141 0.82 9.61 6.11
C SER A 141 0.31 9.34 7.52
N TYR A 142 -0.49 8.28 7.73
CA TYR A 142 -0.95 7.88 9.07
C TYR A 142 0.20 7.51 10.00
N LYS A 143 1.13 6.69 9.49
CA LYS A 143 2.32 6.29 10.26
C LYS A 143 3.17 7.50 10.62
N HIS A 144 3.33 8.44 9.68
CA HIS A 144 4.05 9.68 9.89
C HIS A 144 3.40 10.56 10.97
N LEU A 145 2.08 10.73 10.97
CA LEU A 145 1.37 11.47 12.03
C LEU A 145 1.70 10.92 13.42
N VAL A 146 1.68 9.59 13.57
CA VAL A 146 1.96 8.92 14.86
C VAL A 146 3.44 9.02 15.24
N GLU A 147 4.35 8.79 14.31
CA GLU A 147 5.78 8.69 14.61
C GLU A 147 6.46 10.05 14.75
N VAL A 148 6.09 11.02 13.90
CA VAL A 148 6.74 12.33 13.82
C VAL A 148 6.00 13.37 14.65
N HIS A 149 4.67 13.41 14.55
CA HIS A 149 3.86 14.42 15.24
C HIS A 149 3.25 13.92 16.55
N ARG A 150 3.44 12.63 16.89
CA ARG A 150 2.86 12.01 18.09
C ARG A 150 1.34 12.23 18.18
N THR A 151 0.69 12.32 17.03
CA THR A 151 -0.76 12.54 16.91
C THR A 151 -1.39 11.49 16.00
N SER A 152 -2.71 11.50 15.90
CA SER A 152 -3.48 10.67 14.99
C SER A 152 -4.54 11.50 14.30
N VAL A 153 -5.17 10.98 13.24
CA VAL A 153 -6.23 11.70 12.53
C VAL A 153 -7.42 12.05 13.43
N ARG A 154 -7.64 11.31 14.53
CA ARG A 154 -8.70 11.62 15.51
C ARG A 154 -8.34 12.77 16.46
N LEU A 155 -7.06 13.08 16.59
CA LEU A 155 -6.54 14.08 17.52
C LEU A 155 -6.03 15.33 16.79
N LEU A 156 -6.31 15.44 15.49
CA LEU A 156 -6.06 16.66 14.74
C LEU A 156 -6.98 17.78 15.25
N SER A 157 -6.48 19.01 15.21
CA SER A 157 -7.34 20.18 15.40
C SER A 157 -8.42 20.25 14.30
N ALA A 158 -9.44 21.09 14.49
CA ALA A 158 -10.49 21.27 13.49
C ALA A 158 -9.92 21.70 12.13
N GLU A 159 -8.98 22.65 12.12
CA GLU A 159 -8.32 23.14 10.91
C GLU A 159 -7.48 22.03 10.22
N GLU A 160 -6.67 21.29 10.98
CA GLU A 160 -5.87 20.18 10.45
C GLU A 160 -6.74 19.03 9.94
N THR A 161 -7.88 18.78 10.59
CA THR A 161 -8.87 17.78 10.16
C THR A 161 -9.47 18.17 8.82
N GLU A 162 -9.95 19.41 8.68
CA GLU A 162 -10.49 19.93 7.43
C GLU A 162 -9.45 19.89 6.30
N LYS A 163 -8.20 20.28 6.59
CA LYS A 163 -7.09 20.17 5.63
C LYS A 163 -6.86 18.71 5.23
N HIS A 164 -6.84 17.78 6.19
CA HIS A 164 -6.68 16.36 5.91
C HIS A 164 -7.80 15.83 5.00
N GLU A 165 -9.06 16.12 5.33
CA GLU A 165 -10.23 15.69 4.56
C GLU A 165 -10.18 16.24 3.12
N ARG A 166 -9.84 17.51 2.93
CA ARG A 166 -9.65 18.11 1.60
C ARG A 166 -8.58 17.38 0.80
N THR A 167 -7.42 17.09 1.40
CA THR A 167 -6.34 16.37 0.69
C THR A 167 -6.71 14.94 0.34
N VAL A 168 -7.42 14.24 1.24
CA VAL A 168 -7.92 12.89 1.01
C VAL A 168 -8.95 12.88 -0.10
N LYS A 169 -9.91 13.81 -0.08
CA LYS A 169 -10.92 13.94 -1.14
C LYS A 169 -10.27 14.19 -2.50
N ALA A 170 -9.38 15.18 -2.59
CA ALA A 170 -8.67 15.49 -3.83
C ALA A 170 -7.88 14.28 -4.39
N PHE A 171 -7.25 13.50 -3.51
CA PHE A 171 -6.58 12.26 -3.89
C PHE A 171 -7.57 11.21 -4.41
N THR A 172 -8.68 10.99 -3.72
CA THR A 172 -9.73 10.04 -4.13
C THR A 172 -10.31 10.42 -5.49
N ASP A 173 -10.61 11.70 -5.70
CA ASP A 173 -11.15 12.21 -6.96
C ASP A 173 -10.16 12.00 -8.12
N GLU A 174 -8.87 12.20 -7.88
CA GLU A 174 -7.83 11.91 -8.88
C GLU A 174 -7.73 10.42 -9.17
N MET A 175 -7.73 9.55 -8.16
CA MET A 175 -7.67 8.10 -8.37
C MET A 175 -8.93 7.56 -9.07
N ASN A 176 -10.11 8.13 -8.80
CA ASN A 176 -11.34 7.80 -9.52
C ASN A 176 -11.25 8.18 -11.00
N ARG A 177 -10.70 9.36 -11.33
CA ARG A 177 -10.49 9.78 -12.73
C ARG A 177 -9.55 8.86 -13.51
N GLN A 178 -8.59 8.23 -12.82
CA GLN A 178 -7.66 7.29 -13.42
C GLN A 178 -8.18 5.83 -13.41
N LEU A 179 -9.31 5.53 -12.77
CA LEU A 179 -9.69 4.14 -12.47
C LEU A 179 -9.86 3.30 -13.75
N GLU A 180 -10.60 3.82 -14.74
CA GLU A 180 -10.87 3.15 -16.01
C GLU A 180 -9.60 2.85 -16.82
N LYS A 181 -8.56 3.68 -16.68
CA LYS A 181 -7.26 3.48 -17.35
C LYS A 181 -6.51 2.26 -16.80
N TYR A 182 -6.66 1.97 -15.50
CA TYR A 182 -5.90 0.92 -14.82
C TYR A 182 -6.73 -0.35 -14.63
N PHE A 183 -8.03 -0.21 -14.42
CA PHE A 183 -8.99 -1.26 -14.12
C PHE A 183 -10.30 -1.03 -14.90
N PRO A 184 -10.27 -1.10 -16.25
CA PRO A 184 -11.48 -1.05 -17.06
C PRO A 184 -12.42 -2.22 -16.74
N ALA A 185 -13.63 -2.18 -17.26
CA ALA A 185 -14.66 -3.20 -16.96
C ALA A 185 -14.20 -4.65 -17.25
N ASP A 186 -13.38 -4.86 -18.29
CA ASP A 186 -12.83 -6.17 -18.66
C ASP A 186 -11.66 -6.64 -17.77
N ALA A 187 -11.16 -5.76 -16.89
CA ALA A 187 -10.14 -6.10 -15.90
C ALA A 187 -10.69 -6.88 -14.70
N TYR A 188 -12.01 -6.95 -14.52
CA TYR A 188 -12.62 -7.75 -13.46
C TYR A 188 -12.42 -9.24 -13.74
N LEU A 189 -11.83 -9.95 -12.77
CA LEU A 189 -11.52 -11.37 -12.90
C LEU A 189 -12.50 -12.28 -12.14
N GLY A 190 -13.38 -11.71 -11.31
CA GLY A 190 -14.27 -12.46 -10.40
C GLY A 190 -13.96 -12.22 -8.92
N GLU A 191 -14.41 -13.14 -8.07
CA GLU A 191 -14.18 -13.07 -6.62
C GLU A 191 -12.92 -13.83 -6.18
N ALA A 192 -12.34 -13.37 -5.07
CA ALA A 192 -11.21 -14.00 -4.40
C ALA A 192 -11.59 -15.41 -3.93
N GLY A 193 -10.74 -16.38 -4.26
CA GLY A 193 -11.01 -17.82 -4.06
C GLY A 193 -11.35 -18.53 -5.36
N VAL A 194 -11.87 -17.81 -6.37
CA VAL A 194 -12.00 -18.31 -7.74
C VAL A 194 -10.75 -17.97 -8.56
N VAL A 195 -10.20 -16.78 -8.35
CA VAL A 195 -9.04 -16.28 -9.08
C VAL A 195 -7.76 -16.47 -8.27
N ALA A 196 -6.81 -17.24 -8.82
CA ALA A 196 -5.48 -17.36 -8.25
C ALA A 196 -4.75 -16.01 -8.23
N LYS A 197 -3.95 -15.78 -7.18
CA LYS A 197 -3.08 -14.60 -7.15
C LYS A 197 -2.00 -14.75 -8.20
N THR A 198 -1.71 -13.69 -8.96
CA THR A 198 -0.60 -13.69 -9.91
C THR A 198 0.70 -13.97 -9.16
N GLN A 199 1.31 -15.13 -9.40
CA GLN A 199 2.62 -15.44 -8.88
C GLN A 199 3.61 -15.55 -10.03
N PHE A 200 4.78 -14.94 -9.85
CA PHE A 200 5.90 -15.16 -10.75
C PHE A 200 6.69 -16.37 -10.29
N ALA A 201 7.16 -17.18 -11.23
CA ALA A 201 8.11 -18.26 -10.95
C ALA A 201 9.30 -17.74 -10.14
N ASN A 202 9.92 -18.61 -9.35
CA ASN A 202 11.08 -18.25 -8.54
C ASN A 202 12.39 -18.35 -9.33
N THR A 203 12.40 -18.97 -10.50
CA THR A 203 13.61 -19.15 -11.31
C THR A 203 13.61 -18.16 -12.47
N CYS A 204 14.73 -17.47 -12.67
CA CYS A 204 14.91 -16.58 -13.82
C CYS A 204 15.10 -17.39 -15.11
N ASN A 205 14.34 -17.09 -16.15
CA ASN A 205 14.38 -17.76 -17.45
C ASN A 205 15.72 -17.55 -18.18
N GLU A 206 16.38 -16.41 -17.99
CA GLU A 206 17.65 -16.11 -18.67
C GLU A 206 18.87 -16.73 -17.99
N CYS A 207 19.01 -16.56 -16.67
CA CYS A 207 20.22 -17.00 -15.95
C CYS A 207 19.99 -18.16 -14.97
N GLN A 208 18.78 -18.72 -14.90
CA GLN A 208 18.42 -19.84 -14.03
C GLN A 208 18.61 -19.60 -12.52
N LYS A 209 18.81 -18.34 -12.10
CA LYS A 209 18.93 -17.98 -10.69
C LYS A 209 17.59 -18.06 -9.96
N VAL A 210 17.59 -18.70 -8.79
CA VAL A 210 16.42 -18.74 -7.91
C VAL A 210 16.34 -17.47 -7.05
N VAL A 211 15.23 -16.76 -7.18
CA VAL A 211 14.90 -15.51 -6.47
C VAL A 211 13.49 -15.63 -5.91
N ARG A 212 13.38 -15.72 -4.57
CA ARG A 212 12.11 -16.05 -3.89
C ARG A 212 11.19 -14.85 -3.65
N THR A 213 11.76 -13.65 -3.47
CA THR A 213 10.99 -12.47 -3.07
C THR A 213 10.66 -11.59 -4.26
N ASP A 214 9.49 -10.93 -4.23
CA ASP A 214 9.07 -9.98 -5.27
C ASP A 214 10.10 -8.86 -5.49
N THR A 215 10.51 -8.20 -4.41
CA THR A 215 11.57 -7.17 -4.41
C THR A 215 12.90 -7.71 -4.96
N GLY A 216 13.22 -8.96 -4.64
CA GLY A 216 14.39 -9.64 -5.17
C GLY A 216 14.29 -9.81 -6.68
N LYS A 217 13.13 -10.23 -7.20
CA LYS A 217 12.88 -10.40 -8.64
C LYS A 217 13.00 -9.07 -9.36
N LYS A 218 12.41 -7.99 -8.85
CA LYS A 218 12.57 -6.64 -9.44
C LYS A 218 14.03 -6.18 -9.51
N THR A 219 14.76 -6.37 -8.40
CA THR A 219 16.20 -6.07 -8.35
C THR A 219 17.00 -6.96 -9.30
N HIS A 220 16.58 -8.20 -9.49
CA HIS A 220 17.23 -9.13 -10.41
C HIS A 220 17.01 -8.74 -11.86
N VAL A 221 15.76 -8.42 -12.26
CA VAL A 221 15.43 -7.90 -13.59
C VAL A 221 16.21 -6.62 -13.88
N SER A 222 16.29 -5.69 -12.92
CA SER A 222 17.01 -4.43 -13.12
C SER A 222 18.51 -4.63 -13.40
N MET A 223 19.11 -5.70 -12.86
CA MET A 223 20.49 -6.07 -13.18
C MET A 223 20.62 -6.57 -14.62
N HIS A 224 19.71 -7.43 -15.09
CA HIS A 224 19.72 -7.89 -16.49
C HIS A 224 19.54 -6.73 -17.47
N LEU A 225 18.62 -5.81 -17.15
CA LEU A 225 18.33 -4.64 -17.97
C LEU A 225 19.37 -3.52 -17.82
N SER A 226 20.38 -3.70 -16.95
CA SER A 226 21.41 -2.69 -16.66
C SER A 226 20.83 -1.31 -16.31
N LEU A 227 19.68 -1.29 -15.63
CA LEU A 227 18.98 -0.06 -15.28
C LEU A 227 19.78 0.75 -14.26
N LYS A 228 19.82 2.05 -14.52
CA LYS A 228 20.66 3.02 -13.84
C LYS A 228 19.80 4.20 -13.39
N LEU A 229 20.05 4.68 -12.17
CA LEU A 229 19.40 5.83 -11.57
C LEU A 229 20.44 6.92 -11.36
N LYS A 230 20.09 8.15 -11.73
CA LYS A 230 20.90 9.32 -11.38
C LYS A 230 20.74 9.62 -9.88
N CYS A 231 21.81 10.11 -9.27
CA CYS A 231 21.74 10.61 -7.91
C CYS A 231 20.86 11.88 -7.88
N PRO A 232 19.87 12.00 -6.98
CA PRO A 232 18.98 13.15 -6.91
C PRO A 232 19.63 14.39 -6.26
N PHE A 233 20.84 14.26 -5.70
CA PHE A 233 21.56 15.33 -5.02
C PHE A 233 22.26 16.24 -6.03
N GLU A 234 22.07 17.56 -5.89
CA GLU A 234 22.70 18.53 -6.78
C GLU A 234 24.23 18.46 -6.69
N GLY A 235 24.88 18.45 -7.86
CA GLY A 235 26.33 18.27 -7.98
C GLY A 235 26.83 16.83 -7.84
N CYS A 236 25.96 15.84 -7.60
CA CYS A 236 26.36 14.44 -7.56
C CYS A 236 26.09 13.74 -8.90
N GLU A 237 27.13 13.50 -9.68
CA GLU A 237 27.03 12.85 -11.01
C GLU A 237 27.05 11.31 -10.95
N ARG A 238 26.99 10.72 -9.74
CA ARG A 238 27.04 9.26 -9.62
C ARG A 238 25.79 8.61 -10.23
N ILE A 239 26.03 7.60 -11.04
CA ILE A 239 25.01 6.73 -11.61
C ILE A 239 24.96 5.43 -10.81
N LEU A 240 23.77 5.07 -10.34
CA LEU A 240 23.55 4.06 -9.31
C LEU A 240 22.63 2.95 -9.81
N THR A 241 22.78 1.75 -9.27
CA THR A 241 21.75 0.71 -9.40
C THR A 241 20.69 0.88 -8.30
N LEU A 242 19.45 0.43 -8.54
CA LEU A 242 18.35 0.43 -7.56
C LEU A 242 18.77 -0.10 -6.18
N LYS A 243 19.59 -1.17 -6.15
CA LYS A 243 20.10 -1.76 -4.90
C LYS A 243 21.11 -0.87 -4.18
N SER A 244 21.96 -0.17 -4.92
CA SER A 244 23.05 0.65 -4.37
C SER A 244 22.62 2.05 -3.92
N THR A 245 21.50 2.57 -4.44
CA THR A 245 21.08 3.96 -4.24
C THR A 245 20.96 4.35 -2.77
N LYS A 246 20.30 3.52 -1.95
CA LYS A 246 20.14 3.79 -0.51
C LYS A 246 21.47 3.83 0.24
N LYS A 247 22.41 2.93 -0.11
CA LYS A 247 23.74 2.89 0.50
C LYS A 247 24.53 4.15 0.13
N HIS A 248 24.45 4.57 -1.13
CA HIS A 248 25.09 5.78 -1.62
C HIS A 248 24.59 7.04 -0.91
N PHE A 249 23.27 7.18 -0.71
CA PHE A 249 22.71 8.33 0.02
C PHE A 249 23.26 8.42 1.44
N LEU A 250 23.37 7.27 2.11
CA LEU A 250 23.88 7.23 3.47
C LEU A 250 25.39 7.49 3.53
N SER A 251 26.18 6.98 2.58
CA SER A 251 27.64 7.06 2.64
C SER A 251 28.22 8.37 2.09
N GLU A 252 27.65 8.91 1.03
CA GLU A 252 28.19 10.12 0.37
C GLU A 252 27.45 11.39 0.80
N HIS A 253 26.16 11.28 1.17
CA HIS A 253 25.32 12.44 1.50
C HIS A 253 24.87 12.45 2.97
N SER A 254 25.23 11.42 3.76
CA SER A 254 24.80 11.26 5.15
C SER A 254 23.29 11.38 5.35
N LYS A 255 22.50 11.08 4.32
CA LYS A 255 21.05 11.25 4.29
C LYS A 255 20.35 9.93 4.01
N LYS A 256 19.19 9.75 4.64
CA LYS A 256 18.26 8.65 4.33
C LYS A 256 17.25 9.13 3.30
N VAL A 257 16.60 8.21 2.59
CA VAL A 257 15.50 8.55 1.66
C VAL A 257 14.38 9.36 2.35
N SER A 258 14.13 9.10 3.63
CA SER A 258 13.12 9.84 4.42
C SER A 258 13.55 11.26 4.83
N ALA A 259 14.80 11.64 4.58
CA ALA A 259 15.39 12.93 4.92
C ALA A 259 15.83 13.72 3.68
N LEU A 260 15.34 13.31 2.51
CA LEU A 260 15.48 14.08 1.28
C LEU A 260 14.61 15.35 1.36
N SER A 261 15.09 16.44 0.77
CA SER A 261 14.23 17.59 0.48
C SER A 261 13.11 17.20 -0.48
N GLN A 262 12.09 18.05 -0.61
CA GLN A 262 10.97 17.79 -1.50
C GLN A 262 11.41 17.63 -2.95
N GLU A 263 12.36 18.46 -3.40
CA GLU A 263 12.92 18.43 -4.75
C GLU A 263 13.79 17.18 -4.97
N GLU A 264 14.63 16.82 -4.00
CA GLU A 264 15.45 15.61 -4.04
C GLU A 264 14.58 14.33 -4.06
N ASP A 265 13.54 14.24 -3.21
CA ASP A 265 12.63 13.08 -3.21
C ASP A 265 11.87 13.00 -4.53
N LEU A 266 11.34 14.12 -5.04
CA LEU A 266 10.62 14.11 -6.32
C LEU A 266 11.48 13.57 -7.47
N ARG A 267 12.69 14.11 -7.65
CA ARG A 267 13.64 13.62 -8.67
C ARG A 267 13.96 12.14 -8.49
N TYR A 268 14.21 11.70 -7.26
CA TYR A 268 14.47 10.30 -6.95
C TYR A 268 13.29 9.39 -7.32
N ARG A 269 12.06 9.80 -6.99
CA ARG A 269 10.86 9.02 -7.23
C ARG A 269 10.49 8.94 -8.69
N GLU A 270 10.69 9.99 -9.47
CA GLU A 270 10.46 9.98 -10.91
C GLU A 270 11.40 8.99 -11.62
N GLU A 271 12.69 9.03 -11.31
CA GLU A 271 13.69 8.08 -11.82
C GLU A 271 13.42 6.65 -11.33
N GLU A 272 13.12 6.47 -10.04
CA GLU A 272 12.76 5.17 -9.45
C GLU A 272 11.49 4.60 -10.10
N LYS A 273 10.48 5.44 -10.38
CA LYS A 273 9.26 5.05 -11.09
C LYS A 273 9.60 4.64 -12.52
N ALA A 274 10.34 5.45 -13.27
CA ALA A 274 10.69 5.13 -14.67
C ALA A 274 11.41 3.79 -14.76
N ALA A 275 12.36 3.51 -13.87
CA ALA A 275 13.04 2.22 -13.81
C ALA A 275 12.09 1.08 -13.43
N ASN A 276 11.20 1.27 -12.45
CA ASN A 276 10.24 0.24 -12.04
C ASN A 276 9.19 -0.05 -13.11
N ASP A 277 8.75 0.95 -13.87
CA ASP A 277 7.82 0.78 -14.97
C ASP A 277 8.44 -0.11 -16.07
N ILE A 278 9.73 0.10 -16.40
CA ILE A 278 10.47 -0.76 -17.32
C ILE A 278 10.61 -2.19 -16.76
N ILE A 279 10.96 -2.32 -15.47
CA ILE A 279 11.11 -3.63 -14.80
C ILE A 279 9.80 -4.41 -14.85
N ASP A 280 8.68 -3.76 -14.51
CA ASP A 280 7.38 -4.43 -14.44
C ASP A 280 6.89 -4.81 -15.84
N ALA A 281 7.15 -3.99 -16.86
CA ALA A 281 6.88 -4.32 -18.25
C ALA A 281 7.68 -5.54 -18.73
N GLU A 282 8.98 -5.59 -18.48
CA GLU A 282 9.87 -6.69 -18.92
C GLU A 282 9.82 -7.92 -18.00
N ARG A 283 9.16 -7.83 -16.85
CA ARG A 283 9.26 -8.85 -15.79
C ARG A 283 8.91 -10.26 -16.24
N HIS A 284 7.90 -10.38 -17.08
CA HIS A 284 7.36 -11.64 -17.57
C HIS A 284 8.36 -12.41 -18.48
N ARG A 285 9.29 -11.70 -19.13
CA ARG A 285 10.38 -12.30 -19.90
C ARG A 285 11.35 -13.06 -18.99
N PHE A 286 11.66 -12.49 -17.83
CA PHE A 286 12.60 -13.07 -16.87
C PHE A 286 11.95 -14.08 -15.94
N PHE A 287 10.67 -13.91 -15.60
CA PHE A 287 9.96 -14.82 -14.70
C PHE A 287 8.60 -15.14 -15.29
N SER A 288 8.34 -16.41 -15.58
CA SER A 288 7.05 -16.86 -16.07
C SER A 288 5.95 -16.67 -15.01
N ILE A 289 4.74 -16.32 -15.45
CA ILE A 289 3.57 -16.28 -14.56
C ILE A 289 3.13 -17.72 -14.32
N VAL A 290 3.00 -18.10 -13.05
CA VAL A 290 2.49 -19.39 -12.62
C VAL A 290 1.05 -19.17 -12.16
N ALA A 291 0.10 -19.84 -12.82
CA ALA A 291 -1.23 -20.00 -12.29
C ALA A 291 -1.16 -21.14 -11.26
N GLU A 292 -1.46 -20.83 -10.00
CA GLU A 292 -1.72 -21.85 -8.98
C GLU A 292 -3.13 -22.41 -9.13
#